data_AF-U6M5I5-F1
#
_entry.id   AF-U6M5I5-F1
#
_cell.length_a   1.000
_cell.length_b   1.000
_cell.length_c   1.000
_cell.angle_alpha   90.00
_cell.angle_beta   90.00
_cell.angle_gamma   90.00
#
_symmetry.space_group_name_H-M   'P 1'
#
loop_
_entity.id
_entity.type
_entity.pdbx_description
1 polymer ?
#
loop_
_entity_poly.entity_id
_entity_poly.type
_entity_poly.pdbx_seq_one_letter_code
_entity_poly.pdbx_strand_id
1 'polypeptide(L)'
;MQDVAKEGGDGELQTHFQLAETVHVQATVPPTDTVCLWLAADVVVEYTIQEAEDVLNKSLKFANKYLEEAEADMEWLRTQITMTEVNIARVHNYAVLKLQQRQAAGAGKRLHT
;
A
#
# COMPACT_ATOMS: atom_id res chain seq x y z
N MET A 1 13.86 8.02 -24.67
CA MET A 1 15.12 8.78 -24.79
C MET A 1 16.01 8.24 -23.69
N GLN A 2 17.11 7.57 -24.03
CA GLN A 2 18.01 6.97 -23.05
C GLN A 2 18.87 8.08 -22.43
N ASP A 3 18.82 8.22 -21.11
CA ASP A 3 19.75 9.03 -20.33
C ASP A 3 21.12 8.34 -20.35
N VAL A 4 21.87 8.57 -21.42
CA VAL A 4 23.23 8.07 -21.56
C VAL A 4 24.15 9.05 -20.83
N ALA A 5 24.49 8.71 -19.59
CA ALA A 5 25.64 9.29 -18.91
C ALA A 5 26.87 9.11 -19.80
N LYS A 6 27.42 10.21 -20.32
CA LYS A 6 28.73 10.20 -20.98
C LYS A 6 29.77 10.53 -19.92
N GLU A 7 30.68 9.60 -19.67
CA GLU A 7 31.86 9.85 -18.84
C GLU A 7 32.72 10.93 -19.53
N GLY A 8 32.82 12.09 -18.91
CA GLY A 8 33.84 13.07 -19.22
C GLY A 8 35.19 12.60 -18.69
N GLY A 9 36.29 13.05 -19.30
CA GLY A 9 37.63 12.72 -18.81
C GLY A 9 37.80 13.13 -17.34
N ASP A 10 38.40 12.24 -16.55
CA ASP A 10 38.69 12.38 -15.11
C ASP A 10 37.52 12.18 -14.12
N GLY A 11 36.49 11.39 -14.50
CA GLY A 11 35.42 10.98 -13.59
C GLY A 11 34.29 12.00 -13.44
N GLU A 12 34.28 13.03 -14.27
CA GLU A 12 33.19 13.99 -14.38
C GLU A 12 31.98 13.38 -15.09
N LEU A 13 30.80 13.54 -14.50
CA LEU A 13 29.53 13.07 -15.06
C LEU A 13 28.89 14.18 -15.88
N GLN A 14 28.79 14.00 -17.20
CA GLN A 14 27.94 14.86 -18.03
C GLN A 14 26.50 14.36 -17.98
N THR A 15 25.60 15.21 -17.48
CA THR A 15 24.17 14.91 -17.33
C THR A 15 23.30 16.10 -17.72
N HIS A 16 22.01 15.87 -17.92
CA HIS A 16 21.02 16.93 -18.09
C HIS A 16 20.29 17.14 -16.76
N PHE A 17 20.53 18.28 -16.12
CA PHE A 17 19.86 18.62 -14.87
C PHE A 17 18.48 19.23 -15.16
N GLN A 18 17.47 18.71 -14.47
CA GLN A 18 16.10 19.20 -14.60
C GLN A 18 15.90 20.47 -13.75
N LEU A 19 15.58 21.60 -14.39
CA LEU A 19 15.25 22.86 -13.70
C LEU A 19 13.74 23.01 -13.50
N ALA A 20 12.96 22.50 -14.45
CA ALA A 20 11.50 22.44 -14.43
C ALA A 20 11.02 21.23 -15.23
N GLU A 21 9.73 20.91 -15.18
CA GLU A 21 9.13 19.72 -15.79
C GLU A 21 9.54 19.48 -17.26
N THR A 22 9.66 20.54 -18.06
CA THR A 22 10.06 20.45 -19.49
C THR A 22 11.38 21.14 -19.80
N VAL A 23 12.12 21.63 -18.79
CA VAL A 23 13.34 22.43 -18.99
C VAL A 23 14.53 21.72 -18.36
N HIS A 24 15.46 21.32 -19.22
CA HIS A 24 16.68 20.62 -18.85
C HIS A 24 17.90 21.39 -19.35
N VAL A 25 18.97 21.38 -18.57
CA VAL A 25 20.24 22.04 -18.90
C VAL A 25 21.37 21.02 -18.82
N GLN A 26 22.26 21.03 -19.80
CA GLN A 26 23.46 20.21 -19.77
C GLN A 26 24.41 20.74 -18.71
N ALA A 27 24.82 19.86 -17.79
CA ALA A 27 25.71 20.17 -16.69
C ALA A 27 26.79 19.10 -16.57
N THR A 28 27.96 19.51 -16.10
CA THR A 28 29.05 18.61 -15.72
C THR A 28 29.09 18.56 -14.20
N VAL A 29 28.89 17.37 -13.65
CA VAL A 29 28.91 17.13 -12.20
C VAL A 29 30.28 16.57 -11.83
N PRO A 30 31.01 17.22 -10.90
CA PRO A 30 32.27 16.69 -10.41
C PRO A 30 32.02 15.41 -9.58
N PRO A 31 33.01 14.51 -9.45
CA PRO A 31 32.88 13.34 -8.60
C PRO A 31 32.64 13.75 -7.14
N THR A 32 31.61 13.16 -6.52
CA THR A 32 31.20 13.42 -5.13
C THR A 32 30.98 12.11 -4.38
N ASP A 33 31.39 12.07 -3.11
CA ASP A 33 31.24 10.89 -2.24
C ASP A 33 29.94 10.89 -1.41
N THR A 34 29.17 11.98 -1.49
CA THR A 34 27.94 12.21 -0.73
C THR A 34 26.77 12.60 -1.63
N VAL A 35 25.55 12.32 -1.16
CA VAL A 35 24.29 12.65 -1.81
C VAL A 35 23.29 13.22 -0.79
N CYS A 36 22.40 14.08 -1.26
CA CYS A 36 21.34 14.67 -0.44
C CYS A 36 20.03 13.90 -0.65
N LEU A 37 19.46 13.33 0.43
CA LEU A 37 18.15 12.68 0.42
C LEU A 37 17.09 13.57 1.07
N TRP A 38 15.91 13.63 0.44
CA TRP A 38 14.73 14.31 1.00
C TRP A 38 13.94 13.35 1.89
N LEU A 39 13.89 13.60 3.20
CA LEU A 39 13.31 12.68 4.20
C LEU A 39 11.93 13.11 4.72
N ALA A 40 11.19 13.85 3.89
CA ALA A 40 9.92 14.51 4.23
C ALA A 40 10.06 15.63 5.28
N ALA A 41 8.94 16.26 5.62
CA ALA A 41 8.87 17.39 6.58
C ALA A 41 9.84 18.55 6.27
N ASP A 42 10.06 18.84 4.98
CA ASP A 42 11.01 19.87 4.50
C ASP A 42 12.46 19.66 4.96
N VAL A 43 12.84 18.42 5.29
CA VAL A 43 14.20 18.07 5.70
C VAL A 43 14.95 17.36 4.57
N VAL A 44 16.11 17.90 4.25
CA VAL A 44 17.12 17.27 3.39
C VAL A 44 18.34 16.94 4.24
N VAL A 45 18.85 15.72 4.12
CA VAL A 45 20.03 15.25 4.86
C VAL A 45 21.07 14.72 3.88
N GLU A 46 22.32 15.09 4.10
CA GLU A 46 23.47 14.59 3.37
C GLU A 46 23.92 13.23 3.93
N TYR A 47 24.16 12.27 3.03
CA TYR A 47 24.61 10.92 3.33
C TYR A 47 25.79 10.56 2.45
N THR A 48 26.65 9.66 2.91
CA THR A 48 27.57 8.97 2.01
C THR A 48 26.78 8.09 1.03
N ILE A 49 27.36 7.77 -0.13
CA ILE A 49 26.70 6.90 -1.13
C ILE A 49 26.25 5.57 -0.49
N GLN A 50 27.08 4.98 0.36
CA GLN A 50 26.79 3.70 1.03
C GLN A 50 25.61 3.81 2.01
N GLU A 51 25.58 4.86 2.84
CA GLU A 51 24.47 5.08 3.77
C GLU A 51 23.16 5.39 3.04
N ALA A 52 23.23 6.13 1.93
CA ALA A 52 22.08 6.42 1.11
C ALA A 52 21.48 5.15 0.48
N GLU A 53 22.33 4.25 -0.04
CA GLU A 53 21.89 2.93 -0.51
C GLU A 53 21.21 2.12 0.59
N ASP A 54 21.78 2.09 1.79
CA ASP A 54 21.19 1.37 2.93
C ASP A 54 19.82 1.94 3.31
N VAL A 55 19.68 3.27 3.36
CA VAL A 55 18.41 3.94 3.66
C VAL A 55 17.36 3.61 2.61
N LEU A 56 17.71 3.70 1.32
CA LEU A 56 16.80 3.41 0.21
C LEU A 56 16.41 1.93 0.18
N ASN A 57 17.35 1.02 0.35
CA ASN A 57 17.11 -0.42 0.40
C ASN A 57 16.21 -0.80 1.58
N LYS A 58 16.44 -0.19 2.76
CA LYS A 58 15.60 -0.38 3.93
C LYS A 58 14.17 0.13 3.68
N SER A 59 14.03 1.31 3.09
CA SER A 59 12.74 1.89 2.71
C SER A 59 11.98 0.99 1.72
N LEU A 60 12.67 0.50 0.68
CA LEU A 60 12.12 -0.43 -0.31
C LEU A 60 11.65 -1.74 0.35
N LYS A 61 12.47 -2.31 1.23
CA LYS A 61 12.10 -3.53 1.96
C LYS A 61 10.87 -3.32 2.83
N PHE A 62 10.77 -2.19 3.51
CA PHE A 62 9.57 -1.87 4.29
C PHE A 62 8.35 -1.68 3.39
N ALA A 63 8.46 -0.93 2.30
CA ALA A 63 7.36 -0.72 1.37
C ALA A 63 6.82 -2.05 0.80
N ASN A 64 7.70 -2.97 0.40
CA ASN A 64 7.30 -4.30 -0.07
C ASN A 64 6.63 -5.12 1.03
N LYS A 65 7.17 -5.09 2.26
CA LYS A 65 6.53 -5.77 3.40
C LYS A 65 5.14 -5.22 3.70
N TYR A 66 5.00 -3.90 3.69
CA TYR A 66 3.70 -3.24 3.88
C TYR A 66 2.71 -3.60 2.78
N LEU A 67 3.18 -3.74 1.53
CA LEU A 67 2.34 -4.19 0.42
C LEU A 67 1.84 -5.62 0.66
N GLU A 68 2.72 -6.56 0.99
CA GLU A 68 2.36 -7.95 1.27
C GLU A 68 1.37 -8.05 2.45
N GLU A 69 1.61 -7.29 3.52
CA GLU A 69 0.71 -7.24 4.68
C GLU A 69 -0.67 -6.68 4.30
N ALA A 70 -0.71 -5.59 3.53
CA ALA A 70 -1.97 -5.00 3.07
C ALA A 70 -2.76 -5.95 2.16
N GLU A 71 -2.08 -6.72 1.30
CA GLU A 71 -2.72 -7.73 0.46
C GLU A 71 -3.32 -8.87 1.29
N ALA A 72 -2.58 -9.36 2.30
CA ALA A 72 -3.08 -10.38 3.21
C ALA A 72 -4.29 -9.89 4.02
N ASP A 73 -4.24 -8.65 4.52
CA ASP A 73 -5.34 -8.04 5.26
C ASP A 73 -6.58 -7.85 4.37
N MET A 74 -6.41 -7.46 3.11
CA MET A 74 -7.52 -7.36 2.14
C MET A 74 -8.21 -8.71 1.91
N GLU A 75 -7.44 -9.79 1.74
CA GLU A 75 -8.01 -11.13 1.57
C GLU A 75 -8.72 -11.62 2.85
N TRP A 76 -8.13 -11.33 4.01
CA TRP A 76 -8.77 -11.63 5.30
C TRP A 76 -10.11 -10.89 5.44
N LEU A 77 -10.15 -9.59 5.16
CA LEU A 77 -11.37 -8.78 5.20
C LEU A 77 -12.45 -9.32 4.25
N ARG A 78 -12.05 -9.71 3.03
CA ARG A 78 -12.98 -10.30 2.06
C ARG A 78 -13.64 -11.57 2.59
N THR A 79 -12.85 -12.43 3.23
CA THR A 79 -13.35 -13.65 3.86
C THR A 79 -14.28 -13.33 5.04
N GLN A 80 -13.91 -12.35 5.88
CA GLN A 80 -14.75 -11.94 7.01
C GLN A 80 -16.10 -11.37 6.58
N ILE A 81 -16.12 -10.57 5.50
CA ILE A 81 -17.37 -10.05 4.93
C ILE A 81 -18.28 -11.21 4.52
N THR A 82 -17.76 -12.14 3.71
CA THR A 82 -18.51 -13.30 3.22
C THR A 82 -19.06 -14.16 4.37
N MET A 83 -18.23 -14.44 5.39
CA MET A 83 -18.64 -15.21 6.57
C MET A 83 -19.75 -14.50 7.35
N THR A 84 -19.63 -13.18 7.50
CA THR A 84 -20.61 -12.35 8.20
C THR A 84 -21.94 -12.36 7.45
N GLU A 85 -21.94 -12.23 6.13
CA GLU A 85 -23.15 -12.30 5.30
C GLU A 85 -23.88 -13.65 5.46
N VAL A 86 -23.14 -14.76 5.42
CA VAL A 86 -23.72 -16.10 5.63
C VAL A 86 -24.30 -16.24 7.04
N ASN A 87 -23.61 -15.73 8.06
CA ASN A 87 -24.08 -15.79 9.44
C ASN A 87 -25.35 -14.96 9.64
N ILE A 88 -25.44 -13.76 9.03
CA ILE A 88 -26.65 -12.95 9.04
C ILE A 88 -27.82 -13.71 8.40
N ALA A 89 -27.60 -14.35 7.24
CA ALA A 89 -28.64 -15.14 6.57
C ALA A 89 -29.11 -16.34 7.42
N ARG A 90 -28.19 -17.04 8.09
CA ARG A 90 -28.52 -18.15 9.01
C ARG A 90 -29.39 -17.70 10.18
N VAL A 91 -29.00 -16.59 10.82
CA VAL A 91 -29.77 -16.01 11.93
C VAL A 91 -31.15 -15.58 11.48
N HIS A 92 -31.25 -14.94 10.30
CA HIS A 92 -32.53 -14.56 9.71
C HIS A 92 -33.43 -15.79 9.46
N ASN A 93 -32.88 -16.84 8.83
CA ASN A 93 -33.63 -18.06 8.55
C ASN A 93 -34.13 -18.74 9.83
N TYR A 94 -33.28 -18.81 10.86
CA TYR A 94 -33.67 -19.32 12.17
C TYR A 94 -34.78 -18.48 12.82
N ALA A 95 -34.70 -17.15 12.73
CA ALA A 95 -35.70 -16.24 13.28
C ALA A 95 -37.07 -16.44 12.62
N VAL A 96 -37.11 -16.58 11.29
CA VAL A 96 -38.34 -16.84 10.53
C VAL A 96 -38.96 -18.18 10.92
N LEU A 97 -38.16 -19.25 11.00
CA LEU A 97 -38.62 -20.58 11.44
C LEU A 97 -39.26 -20.53 12.84
N LYS A 98 -38.61 -19.82 13.77
CA LYS A 98 -39.10 -19.67 15.15
C LYS A 98 -40.39 -18.85 15.21
N LEU A 99 -40.54 -17.84 14.36
CA LEU A 99 -41.78 -17.07 14.25
C LEU A 99 -42.93 -17.93 13.74
N GLN A 100 -42.70 -18.71 12.68
CA GLN A 100 -43.70 -19.63 12.12
C GLN A 100 -44.16 -20.67 13.14
N GLN A 101 -43.23 -21.27 13.89
CA GLN A 101 -43.56 -22.21 14.97
C GLN A 101 -44.44 -21.57 16.05
N ARG A 102 -44.16 -20.33 16.45
CA ARG A 102 -44.99 -19.59 17.43
C ARG A 102 -46.40 -19.32 16.89
N GLN A 103 -46.52 -19.00 15.61
CA GLN A 103 -47.83 -18.77 14.98
C GLN A 103 -48.64 -20.08 14.87
N ALA A 104 -48.01 -21.19 14.48
CA ALA A 104 -48.66 -22.50 14.43
C ALA A 104 -49.13 -22.97 15.82
N ALA A 105 -48.32 -22.78 16.86
CA ALA A 105 -48.71 -23.09 18.24
C ALA A 105 -49.86 -22.21 18.76
N GLY A 106 -49.95 -20.95 18.30
CA GLY A 106 -51.06 -20.05 18.61
C GLY A 106 -52.37 -20.40 17.89
N ALA A 107 -52.28 -20.90 16.66
CA ALA A 107 -53.44 -21.32 15.86
C ALA A 107 -54.11 -22.59 16.41
N GLY A 108 -53.33 -23.58 16.88
CA GLY A 108 -53.86 -24.80 17.50
C GLY A 108 -54.64 -24.56 18.80
N LYS A 109 -54.39 -23.44 19.49
CA LYS A 109 -55.10 -23.06 20.72
C LYS A 109 -56.46 -22.40 20.49
N ARG A 110 -56.76 -21.92 19.29
CA ARG A 110 -58.05 -21.27 18.93
C ARG A 110 -59.11 -22.23 18.40
N LEU A 111 -58.75 -23.47 18.03
CA LEU A 111 -59.72 -24.45 17.51
C LEU A 111 -60.39 -25.30 18.62
N HIS A 112 -60.06 -25.10 19.90
CA HIS A 112 -60.56 -25.92 21.01
C HIS A 112 -61.40 -25.15 22.05
N THR A 113 -62.00 -24.02 21.66
CA THR A 113 -62.98 -23.27 22.47
C THR A 113 -64.26 -23.08 21.70
#